data_AF-A0A813TEV5-F1
#
_entry.id   AF-A0A813TEV5-F1
#
_cell.length_a   1.000
_cell.length_b   1.000
_cell.length_c   1.000
_cell.angle_alpha   90.00
_cell.angle_beta   90.00
_cell.angle_gamma   90.00
#
_symmetry.space_group_name_H-M   'P 1'
#
loop_
_entity.id
_entity.type
_entity.pdbx_description
1 polymer ?
#
loop_
_entity_poly.entity_id
_entity_poly.type
_entity_poly.pdbx_seq_one_letter_code
_entity_poly.pdbx_strand_id
1 'polypeptide(L)'
;MTENFKIIKDSVHGLIDLKPIIVKIIDTPEFQRLRHLKQLESLSYIYPCAVHTRFEHSIGTSYLARQFIEHLQKNQPELNITRKEALCVEIAGLCHDLGHGPFSHLFEDLIKKVYTKRNPDASKNEIENFFVHEQASVLIFDRIFTNLESSPEFQEENLTSKDKELIKELINPTIVKEIANKYKNLANEKKSDTVKRGKAANKKKEKILSEKFGITIDKSFLFEVRK
;
A
#
# COMPACT_ATOMS: atom_id res chain seq x y z
N MET A 1 -2.96 -12.57 27.33
CA MET A 1 -4.31 -11.99 27.29
C MET A 1 -4.95 -12.52 26.01
N THR A 2 -6.20 -12.96 26.04
CA THR A 2 -6.88 -13.42 24.82
C THR A 2 -7.04 -12.20 23.91
N GLU A 3 -6.32 -12.17 22.79
CA GLU A 3 -6.49 -11.14 21.75
C GLU A 3 -7.97 -11.14 21.35
N ASN A 4 -8.68 -10.04 21.61
CA ASN A 4 -10.11 -9.95 21.35
C ASN A 4 -10.34 -9.59 19.89
N PHE A 5 -10.39 -10.61 19.03
CA PHE A 5 -10.64 -10.44 17.60
C PHE A 5 -12.09 -10.08 17.34
N LYS A 6 -12.31 -9.15 16.39
CA LYS A 6 -13.63 -8.89 15.83
C LYS A 6 -13.83 -9.82 14.64
N ILE A 7 -14.92 -10.57 14.63
CA ILE A 7 -15.27 -11.44 13.51
C ILE A 7 -16.29 -10.73 12.63
N ILE A 8 -16.03 -10.71 11.33
CA ILE A 8 -16.98 -10.24 10.32
C ILE A 8 -17.28 -11.37 9.33
N LYS A 9 -18.46 -11.31 8.71
CA LYS A 9 -18.85 -12.22 7.64
C LYS A 9 -18.68 -11.52 6.29
N ASP A 10 -17.71 -11.99 5.52
CA ASP A 10 -17.48 -11.61 4.14
C ASP A 10 -18.10 -12.64 3.18
N SER A 11 -18.62 -12.17 2.05
CA SER A 11 -19.30 -13.01 1.06
C SER A 11 -18.36 -13.88 0.22
N VAL A 12 -17.09 -13.50 0.11
CA VAL A 12 -16.07 -14.19 -0.69
C VAL A 12 -15.19 -15.08 0.20
N HIS A 13 -14.77 -14.56 1.35
CA HIS A 13 -13.80 -15.21 2.23
C HIS A 13 -14.42 -15.87 3.47
N GLY A 14 -15.74 -15.76 3.66
CA GLY A 14 -16.43 -16.38 4.79
C GLY A 14 -16.23 -15.58 6.08
N LEU A 15 -15.77 -16.21 7.15
CA LEU A 15 -15.51 -15.52 8.41
C LEU A 15 -14.09 -14.96 8.42
N ILE A 16 -13.97 -13.64 8.58
CA ILE A 16 -12.68 -12.95 8.71
C ILE A 16 -12.54 -12.47 10.15
N ASP A 17 -11.44 -12.86 10.79
CA ASP A 17 -11.00 -12.35 12.08
C ASP A 17 -10.11 -11.11 11.90
N LEU A 18 -10.42 -10.05 12.65
CA LEU A 18 -9.75 -8.75 12.59
C LEU A 18 -9.12 -8.44 13.94
N LYS A 19 -7.81 -8.15 13.92
CA LYS A 19 -7.07 -7.68 15.11
C LYS A 19 -7.59 -6.31 15.57
N PRO A 20 -7.48 -5.98 16.87
CA PRO A 20 -7.92 -4.67 17.40
C PRO A 20 -7.36 -3.47 16.63
N ILE A 21 -6.07 -3.49 16.26
CA ILE A 21 -5.44 -2.43 15.47
C ILE A 21 -6.07 -2.25 14.08
N ILE A 22 -6.45 -3.35 13.42
CA ILE A 22 -7.11 -3.36 12.11
C ILE A 22 -8.52 -2.78 12.23
N VAL A 23 -9.27 -3.20 13.25
CA VAL A 23 -10.59 -2.64 13.56
C VAL A 23 -10.50 -1.14 13.80
N LYS A 24 -9.46 -0.68 14.51
CA LYS A 24 -9.25 0.74 14.80
C LYS A 24 -9.08 1.58 13.54
N ILE A 25 -8.33 1.07 12.57
CA ILE A 25 -8.17 1.71 11.26
C ILE A 25 -9.49 1.71 10.49
N ILE A 26 -10.21 0.58 10.49
CA ILE A 26 -11.50 0.44 9.81
C ILE A 26 -12.52 1.45 10.33
N ASP A 27 -12.56 1.67 11.66
CA ASP A 27 -13.54 2.53 12.32
C ASP A 27 -13.22 4.05 12.19
N THR A 28 -12.22 4.43 11.36
CA THR A 28 -11.94 5.84 11.04
C THR A 28 -12.86 6.38 9.93
N PRO A 29 -13.19 7.69 9.93
CA PRO A 29 -13.99 8.28 8.87
C PRO A 29 -13.30 8.19 7.49
N GLU A 30 -11.97 8.26 7.46
CA GLU A 30 -11.17 8.09 6.26
C GLU A 30 -11.39 6.73 5.58
N PHE A 31 -11.44 5.65 6.37
CA PHE A 31 -11.68 4.29 5.89
C PHE A 31 -13.18 4.03 5.62
N GLN A 32 -14.08 4.46 6.51
CA GLN A 32 -15.53 4.28 6.32
C GLN A 32 -16.05 4.95 5.05
N ARG A 33 -15.36 6.01 4.55
CA ARG A 33 -15.64 6.64 3.25
C ARG A 33 -15.68 5.62 2.10
N LEU A 34 -14.88 4.57 2.16
CA LEU A 34 -14.80 3.55 1.11
C LEU A 34 -16.13 2.82 0.86
N ARG A 35 -17.08 2.86 1.82
CA ARG A 35 -18.43 2.30 1.66
C ARG A 35 -19.26 3.00 0.59
N HIS A 36 -18.84 4.20 0.20
CA HIS A 36 -19.55 5.02 -0.79
C HIS A 36 -18.85 5.04 -2.15
N LEU A 37 -17.76 4.28 -2.30
CA LEU A 37 -16.97 4.20 -3.53
C LEU A 37 -17.14 2.81 -4.11
N LYS A 38 -17.81 2.69 -5.26
CA LYS A 38 -17.99 1.38 -5.88
C LYS A 38 -16.65 0.87 -6.41
N GLN A 39 -16.43 -0.44 -6.34
CA GLN A 39 -15.26 -1.04 -6.97
C GLN A 39 -15.31 -0.86 -8.49
N LEU A 40 -16.49 -1.13 -9.07
CA LEU A 40 -16.75 -1.13 -10.51
C LEU A 40 -17.83 -0.09 -10.86
N GLU A 41 -17.48 1.18 -10.69
CA GLU A 41 -18.37 2.34 -10.76
C GLU A 41 -19.33 2.38 -11.96
N SER A 42 -18.84 2.74 -13.15
CA SER A 42 -19.67 2.81 -14.37
C SER A 42 -20.29 1.46 -14.75
N LEU A 43 -19.55 0.37 -14.50
CA LEU A 43 -20.01 -0.99 -14.77
C LEU A 43 -21.20 -1.39 -13.89
N SER A 44 -21.35 -0.82 -12.70
CA SER A 44 -22.52 -1.07 -11.84
C SER A 44 -23.84 -0.61 -12.44
N TYR A 45 -23.81 0.28 -13.44
CA TYR A 45 -25.00 0.70 -14.20
C TYR A 45 -25.36 -0.28 -15.31
N ILE A 46 -24.41 -1.12 -15.75
CA ILE A 46 -24.61 -2.16 -16.78
C ILE A 46 -24.86 -3.52 -16.13
N TYR A 47 -24.16 -3.81 -15.04
CA TYR A 47 -24.22 -5.04 -14.26
C TYR A 47 -24.81 -4.74 -12.88
N PRO A 48 -26.12 -4.96 -12.67
CA PRO A 48 -26.79 -4.64 -11.41
C PRO A 48 -26.21 -5.37 -10.19
N CYS A 49 -25.52 -6.49 -10.39
CA CYS A 49 -24.85 -7.25 -9.32
C CYS A 49 -23.49 -6.64 -8.91
N ALA A 50 -22.93 -5.70 -9.67
CA ALA A 50 -21.66 -5.05 -9.36
C ALA A 50 -21.83 -3.90 -8.35
N VAL A 51 -22.44 -4.21 -7.21
CA VAL A 51 -22.74 -3.25 -6.13
C VAL A 51 -21.62 -3.13 -5.10
N HIS A 52 -20.62 -4.00 -5.19
CA HIS A 52 -19.52 -4.05 -4.23
C HIS A 52 -18.71 -2.75 -4.23
N THR A 53 -18.28 -2.36 -3.05
CA THR A 53 -17.54 -1.15 -2.75
C THR A 53 -16.09 -1.44 -2.41
N ARG A 54 -15.27 -0.39 -2.41
CA ARG A 54 -13.87 -0.47 -2.03
C ARG A 54 -13.71 -0.90 -0.57
N PHE A 55 -14.72 -0.69 0.29
CA PHE A 55 -14.65 -1.03 1.71
C PHE A 55 -14.45 -2.52 1.95
N GLU A 56 -15.35 -3.38 1.43
CA GLU A 56 -15.22 -4.82 1.58
C GLU A 56 -14.03 -5.37 0.80
N HIS A 57 -13.69 -4.75 -0.33
CA HIS A 57 -12.49 -5.11 -1.08
C HIS A 57 -11.23 -4.90 -0.23
N SER A 58 -11.04 -3.72 0.37
CA SER A 58 -9.90 -3.42 1.24
C SER A 58 -9.78 -4.37 2.42
N ILE A 59 -10.92 -4.76 3.03
CA ILE A 59 -10.95 -5.75 4.12
C ILE A 59 -10.52 -7.14 3.62
N GLY A 60 -11.08 -7.60 2.50
CA GLY A 60 -10.70 -8.89 1.90
C GLY A 60 -9.23 -8.92 1.48
N THR A 61 -8.73 -7.82 0.92
CA THR A 61 -7.34 -7.65 0.54
C THR A 61 -6.41 -7.69 1.76
N SER A 62 -6.77 -7.03 2.87
CA SER A 62 -6.04 -7.13 4.14
C SER A 62 -5.98 -8.58 4.65
N TYR A 63 -7.11 -9.28 4.62
CA TYR A 63 -7.18 -10.69 5.02
C TYR A 63 -6.29 -11.59 4.15
N LEU A 64 -6.35 -11.46 2.83
CA LEU A 64 -5.50 -12.23 1.92
C LEU A 64 -4.01 -11.92 2.12
N ALA A 65 -3.66 -10.65 2.35
CA ALA A 65 -2.30 -10.24 2.64
C ALA A 65 -1.76 -10.90 3.91
N ARG A 66 -2.58 -10.97 4.98
CA ARG A 66 -2.24 -11.71 6.21
C ARG A 66 -2.08 -13.21 5.94
N GLN A 67 -3.04 -13.85 5.29
CA GLN A 67 -2.96 -15.28 4.99
C GLN A 67 -1.72 -15.63 4.17
N PHE A 68 -1.36 -14.77 3.20
CA PHE A 68 -0.18 -14.95 2.37
C PHE A 68 1.11 -14.86 3.18
N ILE A 69 1.27 -13.81 4.01
CA ILE A 69 2.51 -13.62 4.76
C ILE A 69 2.69 -14.68 5.86
N GLU A 70 1.60 -15.12 6.49
CA GLU A 70 1.61 -16.23 7.46
C GLU A 70 1.99 -17.56 6.79
N HIS A 71 1.53 -17.78 5.55
CA HIS A 71 1.92 -18.95 4.76
C HIS A 71 3.43 -18.93 4.43
N LEU A 72 3.97 -17.77 4.05
CA LEU A 72 5.41 -17.61 3.83
C LEU A 72 6.21 -17.85 5.12
N GLN A 73 5.79 -17.28 6.24
CA GLN A 73 6.43 -17.49 7.54
C GLN A 73 6.51 -18.98 7.91
N LYS A 74 5.44 -19.73 7.64
CA LYS A 74 5.35 -21.16 7.95
C LYS A 74 6.23 -22.01 7.03
N ASN A 75 6.22 -21.72 5.73
CA ASN A 75 6.86 -22.60 4.73
C ASN A 75 8.29 -22.19 4.38
N GLN A 76 8.69 -20.97 4.69
CA GLN A 76 10.02 -20.41 4.43
C GLN A 76 10.56 -19.68 5.67
N PRO A 77 10.79 -20.40 6.79
CA PRO A 77 11.26 -19.80 8.03
C PRO A 77 12.62 -19.09 7.89
N GLU A 78 13.42 -19.46 6.88
CA GLU A 78 14.69 -18.80 6.54
C GLU A 78 14.53 -17.32 6.14
N LEU A 79 13.34 -16.89 5.74
CA LEU A 79 13.04 -15.49 5.45
C LEU A 79 12.99 -14.62 6.72
N ASN A 80 12.88 -15.23 7.91
CA ASN A 80 12.86 -14.55 9.20
C ASN A 80 11.85 -13.39 9.29
N ILE A 81 10.70 -13.51 8.62
CA ILE A 81 9.65 -12.48 8.61
C ILE A 81 9.09 -12.32 10.02
N THR A 82 9.17 -11.11 10.56
CA THR A 82 8.73 -10.80 11.92
C THR A 82 7.22 -10.60 12.03
N ARG A 83 6.65 -10.72 13.24
CA ARG A 83 5.22 -10.39 13.51
C ARG A 83 4.89 -8.96 13.05
N LYS A 84 5.80 -8.00 13.25
CA LYS A 84 5.58 -6.59 12.87
C LYS A 84 5.56 -6.41 11.36
N GLU A 85 6.46 -7.04 10.63
CA GLU A 85 6.45 -7.00 9.15
C GLU A 85 5.19 -7.65 8.58
N ALA A 86 4.75 -8.77 9.15
CA ALA A 86 3.48 -9.40 8.76
C ALA A 86 2.28 -8.46 8.99
N LEU A 87 2.24 -7.77 10.13
CA LEU A 87 1.20 -6.77 10.41
C LEU A 87 1.29 -5.56 9.46
N CYS A 88 2.49 -5.12 9.09
CA CYS A 88 2.67 -4.05 8.09
C CYS A 88 2.08 -4.44 6.74
N VAL A 89 2.26 -5.69 6.30
CA VAL A 89 1.68 -6.21 5.06
C VAL A 89 0.14 -6.23 5.14
N GLU A 90 -0.43 -6.66 6.26
CA GLU A 90 -1.87 -6.65 6.51
C GLU A 90 -2.46 -5.22 6.49
N ILE A 91 -1.80 -4.26 7.15
CA ILE A 91 -2.21 -2.85 7.17
C ILE A 91 -2.05 -2.21 5.79
N ALA A 92 -0.98 -2.52 5.05
CA ALA A 92 -0.79 -2.03 3.69
C ALA A 92 -1.92 -2.51 2.76
N GLY A 93 -2.28 -3.80 2.84
CA GLY A 93 -3.40 -4.35 2.08
C GLY A 93 -4.75 -3.71 2.45
N LEU A 94 -4.96 -3.38 3.72
CA LEU A 94 -6.13 -2.64 4.17
C LEU A 94 -6.17 -1.22 3.56
N CYS A 95 -5.05 -0.53 3.58
CA CYS A 95 -4.97 0.90 3.28
C CYS A 95 -4.67 1.24 1.81
N HIS A 96 -4.40 0.25 0.95
CA HIS A 96 -3.90 0.49 -0.42
C HIS A 96 -4.84 1.33 -1.29
N ASP A 97 -6.15 1.25 -1.04
CA ASP A 97 -7.21 1.89 -1.83
C ASP A 97 -7.81 3.14 -1.17
N LEU A 98 -7.24 3.61 -0.05
CA LEU A 98 -7.72 4.78 0.69
C LEU A 98 -7.84 6.05 -0.18
N GLY A 99 -6.96 6.20 -1.17
CA GLY A 99 -6.81 7.37 -2.04
C GLY A 99 -7.72 7.41 -3.25
N HIS A 100 -8.56 6.39 -3.48
CA HIS A 100 -9.49 6.42 -4.62
C HIS A 100 -10.51 7.56 -4.49
N GLY A 101 -10.66 8.32 -5.57
CA GLY A 101 -11.71 9.33 -5.72
C GLY A 101 -13.06 8.74 -6.13
N PRO A 102 -14.13 9.57 -6.21
CA PRO A 102 -15.42 9.17 -6.78
C PRO A 102 -15.23 8.58 -8.17
N PHE A 103 -15.96 7.54 -8.58
CA PHE A 103 -15.75 6.91 -9.90
C PHE A 103 -14.35 6.26 -10.09
N SER A 104 -13.59 6.02 -9.02
CA SER A 104 -12.28 5.34 -9.04
C SER A 104 -11.33 5.91 -10.11
N HIS A 105 -10.87 5.11 -11.08
CA HIS A 105 -9.91 5.53 -12.10
C HIS A 105 -10.45 6.62 -13.04
N LEU A 106 -11.77 6.72 -13.24
CA LEU A 106 -12.34 7.78 -14.06
C LEU A 106 -12.04 9.16 -13.48
N PHE A 107 -11.97 9.27 -12.15
CA PHE A 107 -11.62 10.53 -11.50
C PHE A 107 -10.17 10.91 -11.68
N GLU A 108 -9.25 9.95 -11.61
CA GLU A 108 -7.84 10.20 -11.91
C GLU A 108 -7.66 10.76 -13.33
N ASP A 109 -8.30 10.11 -14.31
CA ASP A 109 -8.25 10.55 -15.71
C ASP A 109 -8.90 11.92 -15.91
N LEU A 110 -10.05 12.17 -15.27
CA LEU A 110 -10.76 13.45 -15.37
C LEU A 110 -9.92 14.59 -14.78
N ILE A 111 -9.35 14.38 -13.60
CA ILE A 111 -8.54 15.38 -12.92
C ILE A 111 -7.27 15.69 -13.72
N LYS A 112 -6.62 14.68 -14.29
CA LYS A 112 -5.48 14.86 -15.19
C LYS A 112 -5.87 15.68 -16.43
N LYS A 113 -7.00 15.36 -17.07
CA LYS A 113 -7.52 16.13 -18.22
C LYS A 113 -7.81 17.59 -17.87
N VAL A 114 -8.42 17.85 -16.72
CA VAL A 114 -8.70 19.22 -16.23
C VAL A 114 -7.39 19.96 -15.97
N TYR A 115 -6.41 19.30 -15.37
CA TYR A 115 -5.08 19.87 -15.12
C TYR A 115 -4.35 20.24 -16.41
N THR A 116 -4.33 19.34 -17.41
CA THR A 116 -3.74 19.61 -18.74
C THR A 116 -4.39 20.80 -19.41
N LYS A 117 -5.73 20.91 -19.36
CA LYS A 117 -6.45 22.04 -19.97
C LYS A 117 -6.11 23.38 -19.32
N ARG A 118 -5.83 23.38 -18.01
CA ARG A 118 -5.46 24.58 -17.24
C ARG A 118 -3.97 24.92 -17.34
N ASN A 119 -3.12 23.93 -17.66
CA ASN A 119 -1.67 24.09 -17.76
C ASN A 119 -1.19 23.52 -19.11
N PRO A 120 -1.35 24.27 -20.22
CA PRO A 120 -0.99 23.78 -21.56
C PRO A 120 0.51 23.48 -21.71
N ASP A 121 1.35 24.17 -20.93
CA ASP A 121 2.81 24.04 -20.96
C ASP A 121 3.33 22.96 -20.00
N ALA A 122 2.46 22.30 -19.23
CA ALA A 122 2.87 21.24 -18.32
C ALA A 122 3.47 20.06 -19.08
N SER A 123 4.60 19.55 -18.60
CA SER A 123 5.22 18.37 -19.17
C SER A 123 4.34 17.13 -18.99
N LYS A 124 4.50 16.15 -19.89
CA LYS A 124 3.77 14.88 -19.79
C LYS A 124 3.97 14.19 -18.44
N ASN A 125 5.18 14.25 -17.89
CA ASN A 125 5.50 13.66 -16.59
C ASN A 125 4.81 14.38 -15.42
N GLU A 126 4.65 15.69 -15.48
CA GLU A 126 3.89 16.45 -14.47
C GLU A 126 2.40 16.09 -14.50
N ILE A 127 1.83 15.93 -15.70
CA ILE A 127 0.42 15.53 -15.85
C ILE A 127 0.19 14.11 -15.33
N GLU A 128 1.05 13.16 -15.70
CA GLU A 128 0.91 11.76 -15.29
C GLU A 128 1.01 11.59 -13.77
N ASN A 129 1.90 12.34 -13.13
CA ASN A 129 2.11 12.31 -11.68
C ASN A 129 1.27 13.32 -10.89
N PHE A 130 0.42 14.12 -11.56
CA PHE A 130 -0.39 15.14 -10.89
C PHE A 130 -1.31 14.54 -9.81
N PHE A 131 -1.91 13.40 -10.13
CA PHE A 131 -2.74 12.65 -9.18
C PHE A 131 -2.67 11.17 -9.47
N VAL A 132 -2.34 10.39 -8.45
CA VAL A 132 -2.24 8.94 -8.48
C VAL A 132 -2.85 8.43 -7.17
N HIS A 133 -3.83 7.53 -7.24
CA HIS A 133 -4.58 7.11 -6.04
C HIS A 133 -3.65 6.51 -4.98
N GLU A 134 -2.57 5.82 -5.36
CA GLU A 134 -1.58 5.26 -4.44
C GLU A 134 -0.90 6.35 -3.60
N GLN A 135 -0.56 7.50 -4.19
CA GLN A 135 0.02 8.63 -3.45
C GLN A 135 -1.01 9.22 -2.48
N ALA A 136 -2.26 9.36 -2.92
CA ALA A 136 -3.34 9.80 -2.06
C ALA A 136 -3.61 8.80 -0.91
N SER A 137 -3.51 7.49 -1.17
CA SER A 137 -3.65 6.44 -0.15
C SER A 137 -2.57 6.59 0.92
N VAL A 138 -1.32 6.86 0.52
CA VAL A 138 -0.22 7.13 1.45
C VAL A 138 -0.49 8.35 2.33
N LEU A 139 -0.99 9.45 1.76
CA LEU A 139 -1.29 10.66 2.53
C LEU A 139 -2.43 10.44 3.55
N ILE A 140 -3.48 9.73 3.14
CA ILE A 140 -4.61 9.42 4.02
C ILE A 140 -4.16 8.44 5.12
N PHE A 141 -3.37 7.42 4.76
CA PHE A 141 -2.78 6.52 5.74
C PHE A 141 -1.91 7.27 6.75
N ASP A 142 -1.07 8.21 6.31
CA ASP A 142 -0.20 8.98 7.20
C ASP A 142 -1.02 9.74 8.27
N ARG A 143 -2.12 10.35 7.83
CA ARG A 143 -3.09 11.03 8.71
C ARG A 143 -3.76 10.06 9.68
N ILE A 144 -4.26 8.91 9.20
CA ILE A 144 -4.85 7.87 10.05
C ILE A 144 -3.84 7.43 11.11
N PHE A 145 -2.61 7.11 10.69
CA PHE A 145 -1.55 6.62 11.56
C PHE A 145 -1.24 7.64 12.65
N THR A 146 -1.01 8.91 12.31
CA THR A 146 -0.71 9.96 13.29
C THR A 146 -1.86 10.20 14.26
N ASN A 147 -3.12 10.04 13.83
CA ASN A 147 -4.27 10.16 14.73
C ASN A 147 -4.40 8.97 15.69
N LEU A 148 -3.96 7.78 15.26
CA LEU A 148 -4.13 6.53 16.00
C LEU A 148 -2.88 6.07 16.74
N GLU A 149 -1.70 6.65 16.49
CA GLU A 149 -0.44 6.15 17.06
C GLU A 149 -0.42 6.16 18.59
N SER A 150 -1.17 7.07 19.23
CA SER A 150 -1.30 7.15 20.69
C SER A 150 -2.40 6.22 21.27
N SER A 151 -3.15 5.51 20.43
CA SER A 151 -4.22 4.60 20.89
C SER A 151 -3.65 3.32 21.50
N PRO A 152 -4.34 2.71 22.49
CA PRO A 152 -3.89 1.47 23.13
C PRO A 152 -3.58 0.35 22.14
N GLU A 153 -4.41 0.20 21.10
CA GLU A 153 -4.30 -0.85 20.09
C GLU A 153 -3.02 -0.69 19.24
N PHE A 154 -2.59 0.56 18.98
CA PHE A 154 -1.33 0.85 18.28
C PHE A 154 -0.12 0.73 19.20
N GLN A 155 -0.24 1.15 20.46
CA GLN A 155 0.83 1.06 21.45
C GLN A 155 1.15 -0.40 21.80
N GLU A 156 0.16 -1.29 21.81
CA GLU A 156 0.36 -2.73 22.03
C GLU A 156 1.26 -3.36 20.95
N GLU A 157 1.04 -3.02 19.68
CA GLU A 157 1.84 -3.53 18.55
C GLU A 157 3.23 -2.87 18.45
N ASN A 158 3.45 -1.74 19.14
CA ASN A 158 4.73 -1.03 19.21
C ASN A 158 5.32 -0.72 17.82
N LEU A 159 4.50 -0.23 16.89
CA LEU A 159 4.94 0.13 15.53
C LEU A 159 5.90 1.33 15.58
N THR A 160 7.01 1.24 14.85
CA THR A 160 8.04 2.26 14.76
C THR A 160 7.89 3.11 13.50
N SER A 161 8.65 4.20 13.39
CA SER A 161 8.71 4.98 12.15
C SER A 161 9.17 4.15 10.94
N LYS A 162 9.97 3.10 11.15
CA LYS A 162 10.39 2.20 10.06
C LYS A 162 9.22 1.37 9.54
N ASP A 163 8.34 0.93 10.43
CA ASP A 163 7.15 0.16 10.10
C ASP A 163 6.14 1.04 9.33
N LYS A 164 5.97 2.30 9.76
CA LYS A 164 5.19 3.31 9.03
C LYS A 164 5.69 3.51 7.59
N GLU A 165 7.01 3.64 7.40
CA GLU A 165 7.59 3.79 6.06
C GLU A 165 7.47 2.51 5.21
N LEU A 166 7.61 1.33 5.82
CA LEU A 166 7.37 0.05 5.14
C LEU A 166 5.93 -0.04 4.61
N ILE A 167 4.94 0.32 5.42
CA ILE A 167 3.53 0.33 4.99
C ILE A 167 3.34 1.27 3.79
N LYS A 168 3.92 2.47 3.85
CA LYS A 168 3.83 3.46 2.75
C LYS A 168 4.48 2.95 1.47
N GLU A 169 5.63 2.27 1.58
CA GLU A 169 6.31 1.61 0.47
C GLU A 169 5.46 0.50 -0.16
N LEU A 170 4.80 -0.31 0.66
CA LEU A 170 3.92 -1.39 0.19
C LEU A 170 2.67 -0.86 -0.51
N ILE A 171 2.13 0.29 -0.07
CA ILE A 171 1.00 0.97 -0.72
C ILE A 171 1.44 1.61 -2.05
N ASN A 172 2.59 2.28 -2.04
CA ASN A 172 3.12 2.95 -3.22
C ASN A 172 4.62 2.66 -3.45
N PRO A 173 4.94 1.63 -4.26
CA PRO A 173 6.32 1.26 -4.55
C PRO A 173 7.12 2.34 -5.31
N THR A 174 6.46 3.36 -5.91
CA THR A 174 7.18 4.43 -6.59
C THR A 174 7.97 5.30 -5.62
N ILE A 175 7.55 5.40 -4.35
CA ILE A 175 8.32 6.07 -3.28
C ILE A 175 9.72 5.47 -3.20
N VAL A 176 9.85 4.15 -3.25
CA VAL A 176 11.16 3.49 -3.23
C VAL A 176 11.90 3.58 -4.54
N LYS A 177 11.22 3.61 -5.69
CA LYS A 177 11.89 3.93 -6.96
C LYS A 177 12.50 5.34 -6.94
N GLU A 178 11.80 6.32 -6.42
CA GLU A 178 12.28 7.70 -6.28
C GLU A 178 13.40 7.84 -5.26
N ILE A 179 13.26 7.22 -4.09
CA ILE A 179 14.29 7.17 -3.05
C ILE A 179 15.53 6.42 -3.57
N ALA A 180 15.36 5.26 -4.21
CA ALA A 180 16.45 4.49 -4.80
C ALA A 180 17.16 5.27 -5.91
N ASN A 181 16.42 6.00 -6.74
CA ASN A 181 16.99 6.89 -7.76
C ASN A 181 17.75 8.06 -7.12
N LYS A 182 17.21 8.68 -6.07
CA LYS A 182 17.90 9.73 -5.29
C LYS A 182 19.21 9.22 -4.68
N TYR A 183 19.21 8.02 -4.08
CA TYR A 183 20.44 7.42 -3.54
C TYR A 183 21.40 6.90 -4.62
N LYS A 184 20.91 6.43 -5.78
CA LYS A 184 21.75 6.12 -6.96
C LYS A 184 22.43 7.40 -7.46
N ASN A 185 21.72 8.52 -7.51
CA ASN A 185 22.25 9.82 -7.93
C ASN A 185 23.26 10.37 -6.91
N LEU A 186 22.97 10.34 -5.61
CA LEU A 186 23.92 10.71 -4.54
C LEU A 186 25.18 9.82 -4.53
N ALA A 187 25.04 8.52 -4.85
CA ALA A 187 26.17 7.61 -4.99
C ALA A 187 26.99 7.85 -6.27
N ASN A 188 26.37 8.43 -7.31
CA ASN A 188 27.04 8.83 -8.53
C ASN A 188 27.72 10.20 -8.39
N GLU A 189 27.14 11.14 -7.63
CA GLU A 189 27.77 12.40 -7.21
C GLU A 189 28.98 12.13 -6.32
N LYS A 190 28.89 11.21 -5.34
CA LYS A 190 30.06 10.80 -4.55
C LYS A 190 31.15 10.06 -5.36
N LYS A 191 30.81 9.54 -6.55
CA LYS A 191 31.78 8.93 -7.48
C LYS A 191 32.51 9.96 -8.34
N SER A 192 32.03 11.21 -8.49
CA SER A 192 32.80 12.26 -9.17
C SER A 192 33.96 12.80 -8.32
N ASP A 193 33.90 12.65 -7.00
CA ASP A 193 34.98 13.06 -6.08
C ASP A 193 36.02 11.96 -5.79
N THR A 194 35.80 10.73 -6.25
CA THR A 194 36.77 9.63 -6.10
C THR A 194 36.91 8.81 -7.38
N VAL A 195 37.48 9.43 -8.42
CA VAL A 195 38.07 8.67 -9.52
C VAL A 195 39.34 7.98 -9.01
N LYS A 196 39.21 6.72 -8.61
CA LYS A 196 40.15 5.59 -8.83
C LYS A 196 39.88 4.45 -7.83
N ARG A 197 39.04 3.49 -8.24
CA ARG A 197 39.27 2.02 -8.15
C ARG A 197 37.95 1.25 -8.28
N GLY A 198 37.95 0.24 -9.14
CA GLY A 198 37.13 -0.97 -9.00
C GLY A 198 35.76 -0.97 -9.69
N LYS A 199 35.74 -1.28 -11.00
CA LYS A 199 34.54 -1.75 -11.73
C LYS A 199 34.16 -3.16 -11.23
N ALA A 200 33.38 -3.26 -10.16
CA ALA A 200 32.68 -4.51 -9.77
C ALA A 200 31.44 -4.30 -8.88
N ALA A 201 31.08 -3.06 -8.52
CA ALA A 201 30.07 -2.79 -7.49
C ALA A 201 28.62 -2.61 -8.00
N ASN A 202 28.40 -2.46 -9.31
CA ASN A 202 27.07 -2.11 -9.83
C ASN A 202 26.10 -3.29 -9.97
N LYS A 203 26.57 -4.54 -10.05
CA LYS A 203 25.70 -5.72 -10.10
C LYS A 203 25.25 -6.22 -8.72
N LYS A 204 25.83 -5.66 -7.65
CA LYS A 204 25.60 -6.12 -6.27
C LYS A 204 24.50 -5.33 -5.54
N LYS A 205 24.07 -4.17 -6.04
CA LYS A 205 23.10 -3.30 -5.34
C LYS A 205 21.64 -3.55 -5.66
N GLU A 206 21.31 -3.94 -6.90
CA GLU A 206 19.94 -4.38 -7.24
C GLU A 206 19.57 -5.72 -6.59
N LYS A 207 20.59 -6.53 -6.28
CA LYS A 207 20.44 -7.75 -5.50
C LYS A 207 20.09 -7.51 -4.03
N ILE A 208 20.47 -6.38 -3.42
CA ILE A 208 20.31 -6.17 -1.97
C ILE A 208 18.86 -5.91 -1.56
N LEU A 209 18.00 -5.34 -2.43
CA LEU A 209 16.58 -5.17 -2.09
C LEU A 209 15.78 -6.46 -2.31
N SER A 210 16.09 -7.23 -3.35
CA SER A 210 15.46 -8.54 -3.56
C SER A 210 15.98 -9.63 -2.61
N GLU A 211 17.26 -9.59 -2.22
CA GLU A 211 17.86 -10.55 -1.28
C GLU A 211 17.54 -10.26 0.19
N LYS A 212 17.28 -9.01 0.56
CA LYS A 212 17.04 -8.64 1.97
C LYS A 212 15.58 -8.73 2.38
N PHE A 213 14.66 -8.62 1.42
CA PHE A 213 13.23 -8.75 1.68
C PHE A 213 12.60 -9.97 1.01
N GLY A 214 13.28 -10.68 0.10
CA GLY A 214 12.81 -11.95 -0.48
C GLY A 214 11.51 -11.89 -1.29
N ILE A 215 10.82 -10.75 -1.29
CA ILE A 215 9.50 -10.62 -1.89
C ILE A 215 9.56 -9.47 -2.90
N THR A 216 9.64 -9.83 -4.18
CA THR A 216 9.16 -8.95 -5.23
C THR A 216 7.64 -9.02 -5.16
N ILE A 217 7.06 -8.27 -4.22
CA ILE A 217 5.61 -8.11 -4.12
C ILE A 217 5.20 -7.27 -5.30
N ASP A 218 4.79 -7.92 -6.38
CA ASP A 218 4.03 -7.22 -7.41
C ASP A 218 2.67 -6.84 -6.79
N LYS A 219 2.27 -5.57 -6.89
CA LYS A 219 0.94 -5.08 -6.46
C LYS A 219 -0.17 -5.95 -7.06
N SER A 220 0.02 -6.46 -8.28
CA SER A 220 -0.92 -7.37 -8.92
C SER A 220 -0.98 -8.75 -8.26
N PHE A 221 0.11 -9.21 -7.64
CA PHE A 221 0.16 -10.50 -6.96
C PHE A 221 -0.51 -10.46 -5.58
N LEU A 222 -0.39 -9.35 -4.84
CA LEU A 222 -1.01 -9.21 -3.52
C LEU A 222 -2.43 -8.61 -3.54
N PHE A 223 -2.70 -7.67 -4.45
CA PHE A 223 -3.86 -6.77 -4.33
C PHE A 223 -4.78 -6.77 -5.56
N GLU A 224 -4.33 -7.23 -6.73
CA GLU A 224 -5.22 -7.50 -7.86
C GLU A 224 -5.65 -8.96 -7.87
N VAL A 225 -6.79 -9.26 -7.25
CA VAL A 225 -7.53 -10.47 -7.63
C VAL A 225 -8.03 -10.24 -9.06
N ARG A 226 -7.27 -10.68 -10.06
CA ARG A 226 -7.78 -10.82 -11.43
C ARG A 226 -8.96 -11.78 -11.37
N LYS A 227 -10.16 -11.23 -11.56
CA LYS A 227 -11.38 -12.01 -11.81
C LYS A 227 -11.29 -12.66 -13.19
#